data_AF-A0A946VUS9-F1
#
_entry.id   AF-A0A946VUS9-F1
#
_cell.length_a   1.000
_cell.length_b   1.000
_cell.length_c   1.000
_cell.angle_alpha   90.00
_cell.angle_beta   90.00
_cell.angle_gamma   90.00
#
_symmetry.space_group_name_H-M   'P 1'
#
loop_
_entity.id
_entity.type
_entity.pdbx_description
1 polymer ?
#
loop_
_entity_poly.entity_id
_entity_poly.type
_entity_poly.pdbx_seq_one_letter_code
_entity_poly.pdbx_strand_id
1 'polypeptide(L)'
;MILKNQIDFMGKRRIAAFCSGVLIIISLLSLLFSSLQFGLDFTSGTSVRLAYDQTVNISEVNDTLDQSGYQDALVVTFGSDRDIRIILPVDAEIDEAE
;
A
#
# COMPACT_ATOMS: atom_id res chain seq x y z
N MET A 1 8.27 -41.64 27.96
CA MET A 1 7.13 -41.97 27.07
C MET A 1 6.98 -40.81 26.09
N ILE A 2 7.71 -40.88 24.97
CA ILE A 2 7.77 -39.80 23.98
C ILE A 2 6.85 -40.19 22.83
N LEU A 3 5.81 -39.39 22.61
CA LEU A 3 4.81 -39.56 21.55
C LEU A 3 5.51 -39.69 20.19
N LYS A 4 5.35 -40.86 19.56
CA LYS A 4 5.93 -41.16 18.24
C LYS A 4 4.85 -41.01 17.17
N ASN A 5 4.35 -39.80 16.97
CA ASN A 5 3.53 -39.49 15.80
C ASN A 5 4.47 -39.17 14.63
N GLN A 6 4.81 -40.18 13.84
CA GLN A 6 5.54 -39.99 12.58
C GLN A 6 4.54 -39.57 11.49
N ILE A 7 4.50 -38.28 11.18
CA ILE A 7 3.74 -37.76 10.03
C ILE A 7 4.58 -38.01 8.78
N ASP A 8 4.02 -38.72 7.81
CA ASP A 8 4.70 -38.95 6.52
C ASP A 8 4.54 -37.72 5.60
N PHE A 9 5.49 -36.80 5.71
CA PHE A 9 5.59 -35.62 4.86
C PHE A 9 6.02 -35.98 3.42
N MET A 10 6.80 -37.04 3.24
CA MET A 10 7.35 -37.39 1.93
C MET A 10 6.30 -38.03 1.02
N GLY A 11 5.39 -38.83 1.58
CA GLY A 11 4.25 -39.38 0.85
C GLY A 11 3.30 -38.30 0.30
N LYS A 12 3.13 -37.19 1.04
CA LYS A 12 2.21 -36.08 0.65
C LYS A 12 2.86 -34.99 -0.19
N ARG A 13 4.16 -35.07 -0.47
CA ARG A 13 4.93 -34.03 -1.17
C ARG A 13 4.31 -33.61 -2.51
N ARG A 14 3.75 -34.55 -3.28
CA ARG A 14 3.14 -34.25 -4.59
C ARG A 14 1.87 -33.41 -4.46
N ILE A 15 1.02 -33.71 -3.47
CA ILE A 15 -0.20 -32.94 -3.21
C ILE A 15 0.16 -31.55 -2.71
N ALA A 16 1.13 -31.46 -1.79
CA ALA A 16 1.63 -30.18 -1.30
C ALA A 16 2.22 -29.34 -2.44
N ALA A 17 3.04 -29.92 -3.32
CA ALA A 17 3.61 -29.23 -4.47
C ALA A 17 2.55 -28.73 -5.45
N PHE A 18 1.50 -29.51 -5.70
CA PHE A 18 0.38 -29.08 -6.53
C PHE A 18 -0.38 -27.89 -5.89
N CYS A 19 -0.73 -27.99 -4.61
CA CYS A 19 -1.37 -26.87 -3.89
C CYS A 19 -0.50 -25.61 -3.90
N SER A 20 0.81 -25.74 -3.66
CA SER A 20 1.74 -24.60 -3.75
C SER A 20 1.78 -24.01 -5.15
N GLY A 21 1.81 -24.84 -6.19
CA GLY A 21 1.77 -24.37 -7.59
C GLY A 21 0.49 -23.59 -7.90
N VAL A 22 -0.66 -24.09 -7.45
CA VAL A 22 -1.95 -23.38 -7.60
C VAL A 22 -1.93 -22.04 -6.87
N LEU A 23 -1.42 -21.98 -5.65
CA LEU A 23 -1.32 -20.72 -4.90
C LEU A 23 -0.39 -19.70 -5.59
N ILE A 24 0.72 -20.16 -6.17
CA ILE A 24 1.63 -19.30 -6.94
C ILE A 24 0.90 -18.73 -8.17
N ILE A 25 0.16 -19.56 -8.90
CA ILE A 25 -0.61 -19.10 -10.07
C ILE A 25 -1.67 -18.08 -9.64
N ILE A 26 -2.40 -18.33 -8.55
CA ILE A 26 -3.38 -17.38 -8.01
C ILE A 26 -2.71 -16.05 -7.64
N SER A 27 -1.54 -16.09 -6.99
CA SER A 27 -0.78 -14.89 -6.65
C SER A 27 -0.35 -14.11 -7.89
N LEU A 28 0.12 -14.79 -8.94
CA LEU A 28 0.48 -14.17 -10.22
C LEU A 28 -0.74 -13.55 -10.91
N LEU A 29 -1.87 -14.25 -10.94
CA LEU A 29 -3.11 -13.71 -11.50
C LEU A 29 -3.59 -12.50 -10.69
N SER A 30 -3.50 -12.54 -9.36
CA SER A 30 -3.82 -11.39 -8.51
C SER A 30 -2.96 -10.18 -8.85
N LEU A 31 -1.67 -10.37 -9.11
CA LEU A 31 -0.76 -9.30 -9.53
C LEU A 31 -1.11 -8.70 -10.91
N LEU A 32 -1.67 -9.51 -11.82
CA LEU A 32 -2.08 -9.05 -13.15
C LEU A 32 -3.42 -8.33 -13.15
N PHE A 33 -4.35 -8.73 -12.27
CA PHE A 33 -5.71 -8.18 -12.21
C PHE A 33 -5.90 -7.11 -11.12
N SER A 34 -5.12 -7.12 -10.04
CA SER A 34 -5.08 -6.02 -9.08
C SER A 34 -3.95 -5.07 -9.44
N SER A 35 -4.28 -3.79 -9.52
CA SER A 35 -3.26 -2.74 -9.61
C SER A 35 -2.34 -2.82 -8.39
N LEU A 36 -1.04 -2.82 -8.63
CA LEU A 36 -0.05 -2.64 -7.58
C LEU A 36 -0.17 -1.20 -7.07
N GLN A 37 -0.36 -1.04 -5.76
CA GLN A 37 -0.21 0.25 -5.10
C GLN A 37 1.28 0.58 -5.06
N PHE A 38 1.75 1.26 -6.10
CA PHE A 38 3.14 1.70 -6.20
C PHE A 38 3.41 2.77 -5.13
N GLY A 39 4.44 2.55 -4.34
CA GLY A 39 4.91 3.52 -3.36
C GLY A 39 5.62 4.71 -4.02
N LEU A 40 5.96 5.72 -3.21
CA LEU A 40 6.61 6.95 -3.69
C LEU A 40 7.91 6.76 -4.46
N ASP A 41 8.62 5.65 -4.24
CA ASP A 41 9.86 5.34 -4.95
C ASP A 41 9.61 4.91 -6.41
N PHE A 42 8.35 4.65 -6.79
CA PHE A 42 7.94 4.16 -8.11
C PHE A 42 6.88 5.05 -8.77
N THR A 43 6.04 5.70 -7.97
CA THR A 43 5.07 6.69 -8.44
C THR A 43 5.72 8.06 -8.28
N SER A 44 6.26 8.60 -9.38
CA SER A 44 6.72 10.00 -9.42
C SER A 44 5.66 10.88 -8.76
N GLY A 45 6.07 11.72 -7.82
CA GLY A 45 5.15 12.39 -6.90
C GLY A 45 5.83 13.53 -6.18
N THR A 46 5.03 14.44 -5.63
CA THR A 46 5.54 15.54 -4.82
C THR A 46 5.24 15.25 -3.35
N SER A 47 6.27 15.23 -2.51
CA SER A 47 6.07 15.18 -1.06
C SER A 47 6.45 16.52 -0.43
N VAL A 48 5.49 17.15 0.24
CA VAL A 48 5.68 18.44 0.91
C VAL A 48 5.63 18.21 2.41
N ARG A 49 6.58 18.80 3.13
CA ARG A 49 6.60 18.80 4.60
C ARG A 49 6.21 20.18 5.08
N LEU A 50 5.25 20.23 5.99
CA LEU A 50 4.73 21.45 6.58
C LEU A 50 4.86 21.35 8.09
N ALA A 51 5.41 22.40 8.70
CA ALA A 51 5.49 22.55 10.14
C ALA A 51 4.53 23.66 10.55
N TYR A 52 3.59 23.35 11.44
CA TYR A 52 2.56 24.27 11.91
C TYR A 52 2.88 24.84 13.29
N ASP A 53 2.38 26.05 13.52
CA ASP A 53 2.47 26.73 14.81
C ASP A 53 1.51 26.18 15.87
N GLN A 54 0.61 25.26 15.51
CA GLN A 54 -0.32 24.60 16.41
C GLN A 54 -0.52 23.14 15.99
N THR A 55 -1.05 22.32 16.90
CA THR A 55 -1.38 20.91 16.61
C THR A 55 -2.35 20.84 15.44
N VAL A 56 -2.01 20.02 14.44
CA VAL A 56 -2.81 19.89 13.21
C VAL A 56 -3.84 18.79 13.36
N ASN A 57 -5.07 19.09 12.94
CA ASN A 57 -6.08 18.08 12.69
C ASN A 57 -5.93 17.52 11.26
N ILE A 58 -5.47 16.28 11.15
CA ILE A 58 -5.24 15.61 9.86
C ILE A 58 -6.55 15.46 9.06
N SER A 59 -7.67 15.23 9.73
CA SER A 59 -8.97 15.05 9.06
C SER A 59 -9.38 16.32 8.31
N GLU A 60 -9.19 17.48 8.94
CA GLU A 60 -9.53 18.77 8.32
C GLU A 60 -8.64 19.07 7.10
N VAL A 61 -7.36 18.70 7.17
CA VAL A 61 -6.43 18.84 6.04
C VAL A 61 -6.82 17.91 4.89
N ASN A 62 -7.16 16.64 5.18
CA ASN A 62 -7.66 15.71 4.18
C ASN A 62 -8.94 16.22 3.53
N ASP A 63 -9.94 16.64 4.32
CA ASP A 63 -11.22 17.15 3.81
C ASP A 63 -11.02 18.36 2.89
N THR A 64 -10.04 19.21 3.20
CA THR A 64 -9.70 20.39 2.39
C THR A 64 -9.02 20.00 1.08
N LEU A 65 -8.12 19.01 1.11
CA LEU A 65 -7.44 18.51 -0.09
C LEU A 65 -8.41 17.79 -1.03
N ASP A 66 -9.32 16.99 -0.48
CA ASP A 66 -10.39 16.30 -1.22
C ASP A 66 -11.29 17.31 -1.94
N GLN A 67 -11.74 18.36 -1.23
CA GLN A 67 -12.53 19.45 -1.81
C GLN A 67 -11.76 20.26 -2.87
N SER A 68 -10.43 20.29 -2.77
CA SER A 68 -9.55 20.99 -3.72
C SER A 68 -9.16 20.15 -4.93
N GLY A 69 -9.69 18.92 -5.05
CA GLY A 69 -9.47 18.02 -6.18
C GLY A 69 -8.31 17.03 -6.00
N TYR A 70 -7.67 16.98 -4.83
CA TYR A 70 -6.56 16.07 -4.53
C TYR A 70 -7.02 14.85 -3.72
N GLN A 71 -7.93 14.05 -4.28
CA GLN A 71 -8.57 12.92 -3.58
C GLN A 71 -7.60 11.78 -3.22
N ASP A 72 -6.48 11.67 -3.94
CA ASP A 72 -5.45 10.65 -3.69
C ASP A 72 -4.29 11.19 -2.82
N ALA A 73 -4.44 12.38 -2.23
CA ALA A 73 -3.45 12.95 -1.34
C ALA A 73 -3.39 12.17 -0.01
N LEU A 74 -2.17 11.79 0.39
CA LEU A 74 -1.94 11.13 1.67
C LEU A 74 -1.32 12.12 2.67
N VAL A 75 -2.05 12.43 3.74
CA VAL A 75 -1.58 13.29 4.83
C VAL A 75 -1.20 12.44 6.05
N VAL A 76 0.04 12.56 6.51
CA VAL A 76 0.55 11.83 7.67
C VAL A 76 1.32 12.74 8.61
N THR A 77 1.23 12.49 9.91
CA THR A 77 2.08 13.16 10.91
C THR A 77 3.55 12.76 10.73
N PHE A 78 4.45 13.73 10.84
CA PHE A 78 5.88 13.53 10.64
C PHE A 78 6.69 14.11 11.80
N GLY A 79 7.03 13.30 12.80
CA GLY A 79 7.91 13.71 13.90
C GLY A 79 7.17 14.28 15.12
N SER A 80 6.29 15.28 14.93
CA SER A 80 5.42 15.82 15.98
C SER A 80 3.99 16.02 15.50
N ASP A 81 3.02 16.20 16.40
CA ASP A 81 1.60 16.47 16.09
C ASP A 81 1.34 17.80 15.37
N ARG A 82 2.40 18.57 15.14
CA ARG A 82 2.41 19.87 14.44
C ARG A 82 3.09 19.78 13.08
N ASP A 83 3.79 18.68 12.84
CA ASP A 83 4.52 18.44 11.62
C ASP A 83 3.74 17.43 10.79
N ILE A 84 3.37 17.81 9.57
CA ILE A 84 2.70 16.91 8.64
C ILE A 84 3.50 16.78 7.36
N ARG A 85 3.35 15.61 6.73
CA ARG A 85 3.82 15.34 5.39
C ARG A 85 2.61 15.06 4.52
N ILE A 86 2.51 15.83 3.44
CA ILE A 86 1.51 15.64 2.39
C ILE A 86 2.22 14.98 1.22
N ILE A 87 1.63 13.90 0.73
CA ILE A 87 2.11 13.16 -0.42
C ILE A 87 1.07 13.30 -1.52
N LEU A 88 1.46 13.95 -2.61
CA LEU A 88 0.65 14.13 -3.80
C LEU A 88 1.18 13.17 -4.87
N PRO A 89 0.42 12.12 -5.24
CA PRO A 89 0.74 11.34 -6.42
C PRO A 89 0.64 12.24 -7.67
N VAL A 90 1.47 11.98 -8.68
CA VAL A 90 1.22 12.54 -10.02
C VAL A 90 0.09 11.72 -10.61
N ASP A 91 -1.12 12.29 -10.60
CA ASP A 91 -2.26 11.68 -11.27
C ASP A 91 -2.00 11.67 -12.77
N ALA A 92 -1.82 10.48 -13.34
CA ALA A 92 -1.69 10.31 -14.79
C ALA A 92 -2.99 10.72 -15.53
N GLU A 93 -4.11 10.91 -14.82
CA GLU A 93 -5.38 11.36 -15.37
C GLU A 93 -5.45 12.89 -15.61
N ILE A 94 -4.56 13.69 -15.00
CA ILE A 94 -4.57 15.16 -15.18
C ILE A 94 -3.88 15.58 -16.48
N ASP A 95 -3.06 14.70 -17.09
CA ASP A 95 -2.40 14.95 -18.39
C ASP A 95 -3.32 14.66 -19.61
N GLU A 96 -4.49 14.01 -19.44
CA GLU A 96 -5.43 13.77 -20.55
C GLU A 96 -6.39 14.96 -20.83
N ALA A 97 -6.21 16.08 -20.13
CA ALA A 97 -7.00 17.30 -20.29
C ALA A 97 -6.26 18.43 -21.06
N GLU A 98 -5.37 18.07 -22.00
CA GLU A 98 -4.86 19.01 -23.03
C GLU A 98 -5.07 18.48 -24.46
#